data_AF-A0A1E5JW14-F1
#
_entry.id   AF-A0A1E5JW14-F1
#
_cell.length_a   1.000
_cell.length_b   1.000
_cell.length_c   1.000
_cell.angle_alpha   90.00
_cell.angle_beta   90.00
_cell.angle_gamma   90.00
#
_symmetry.space_group_name_H-M   'P 1'
#
loop_
_entity.id
_entity.type
_entity.pdbx_description
1 polymer ?
#
loop_
_entity_poly.entity_id
_entity_poly.type
_entity_poly.pdbx_seq_one_letter_code
_entity_poly.pdbx_strand_id
1 'polypeptide(L)'
;MRLIYTDIWQLMSTSVNTEDNLTSDAIHNRNCYAYFLQLKPVLHTQSQFFTKLLPEFAKLNAVMGQEYDENYPYGNLYSACIASLEEFIDSSPTERIKELDDLVLAIYHNDNKILEESSAWINVIDSEIRPRQSNTAKKIQNRIKDTKRNINRYSPNDSEGIYRRLYSLFANNFKPQYETNLPTIKNFSYKKRIDATEYRFSTQAQRHNGNTRISPLFRRWLQIKAEQTDPTQPICHIYFNNLALDRSDYDIAGSKERDLTLELHKLEDDPNLKTLVITLPAYEGLMDPSDYVITHDQLSPRSVFYEFLDIAREKAKKETISDFRISPKARTLLFGTSENEEIILKKLLMKSFHAQGLANKHFISSAEKQAVWVHFIKYELTNYILKTIQPKSFNFSCKDAIDRGALSSTYYNLIKSFKLEQPINKEEFERSLDAPAANVKGRGMNFHRKIIWNALNTYVNANYSQLITHEKKSWLIYWRDMNCPKIRTEKLLRIRLKQTIQQFQALPKEKTTSKRQDCIC
;
A
#
# COMPACT_ATOMS: atom_id res chain seq x y z
N MET A 1 -8.07 -34.76 6.78
CA MET A 1 -7.42 -33.43 6.71
C MET A 1 -8.39 -32.23 6.69
N ARG A 2 -9.71 -32.42 6.93
CA ARG A 2 -10.73 -31.34 7.00
C ARG A 2 -11.23 -31.05 8.42
N LEU A 3 -10.84 -31.83 9.42
CA LEU A 3 -11.35 -31.76 10.80
C LEU A 3 -10.41 -31.04 11.80
N ILE A 4 -9.21 -30.65 11.38
CA ILE A 4 -8.26 -29.91 12.25
C ILE A 4 -8.35 -28.38 12.02
N TYR A 5 -8.97 -27.95 10.93
CA TYR A 5 -9.06 -26.52 10.58
C TYR A 5 -10.18 -25.79 11.33
N THR A 6 -11.24 -26.46 11.77
CA THR A 6 -12.37 -25.80 12.45
C THR A 6 -12.07 -25.46 13.92
N ASP A 7 -11.26 -26.26 14.61
CA ASP A 7 -11.01 -26.06 16.05
C ASP A 7 -9.96 -24.96 16.33
N ILE A 8 -9.13 -24.61 15.33
CA ILE A 8 -8.22 -23.46 15.42
C ILE A 8 -8.99 -22.12 15.28
N TRP A 9 -10.09 -22.09 14.53
CA TRP A 9 -10.86 -20.87 14.27
C TRP A 9 -11.59 -20.33 15.51
N GLN A 10 -11.96 -21.19 16.45
CA GLN A 10 -12.70 -20.78 17.65
C GLN A 10 -11.79 -20.19 18.75
N LEU A 11 -10.46 -20.43 18.66
CA LEU A 11 -9.43 -19.84 19.53
C LEU A 11 -8.81 -18.55 18.96
N MET A 12 -9.23 -18.11 17.76
CA MET A 12 -8.62 -16.96 17.04
C MET A 12 -9.40 -15.65 17.16
N SER A 13 -10.39 -15.54 18.05
CA SER A 13 -11.08 -14.27 18.30
C SER A 13 -10.18 -13.29 19.06
N THR A 14 -9.25 -12.66 18.36
CA THR A 14 -8.52 -11.46 18.81
C THR A 14 -9.35 -10.19 18.61
N SER A 15 -10.67 -10.33 18.40
CA SER A 15 -11.60 -9.21 18.25
C SER A 15 -11.41 -8.25 19.42
N VAL A 16 -10.98 -7.04 19.12
CA VAL A 16 -10.82 -6.02 20.14
C VAL A 16 -12.20 -5.71 20.71
N ASN A 17 -12.48 -6.15 21.94
CA ASN A 17 -13.61 -5.64 22.71
C ASN A 17 -13.44 -4.11 22.78
N THR A 18 -14.42 -3.41 22.21
CA THR A 18 -14.33 -2.03 21.74
C THR A 18 -14.24 -0.97 22.83
N GLU A 19 -14.28 -1.35 24.11
CA GLU A 19 -14.53 -0.39 25.19
C GLU A 19 -13.32 -0.06 26.07
N ASP A 20 -12.37 -0.96 26.37
CA ASP A 20 -11.43 -0.65 27.48
C ASP A 20 -9.93 -0.48 27.19
N ASN A 21 -9.33 -0.87 26.05
CA ASN A 21 -7.86 -0.75 25.89
C ASN A 21 -7.37 -0.70 24.43
N LEU A 22 -7.80 0.30 23.66
CA LEU A 22 -7.34 0.48 22.27
C LEU A 22 -6.20 1.50 22.18
N THR A 23 -5.02 1.24 22.77
CA THR A 23 -3.81 2.06 22.55
C THR A 23 -2.99 1.57 21.35
N SER A 24 -2.14 2.42 20.77
CA SER A 24 -1.31 2.00 19.64
C SER A 24 -0.29 0.94 20.05
N ASP A 25 0.25 1.04 21.28
CA ASP A 25 1.14 0.03 21.85
C ASP A 25 0.42 -1.32 22.04
N ALA A 26 -0.80 -1.33 22.58
CA ALA A 26 -1.59 -2.55 22.75
C ALA A 26 -1.93 -3.20 21.40
N ILE A 27 -2.30 -2.40 20.39
CA ILE A 27 -2.54 -2.89 19.02
C ILE A 27 -1.26 -3.50 18.45
N HIS A 28 -0.12 -2.81 18.56
CA HIS A 28 1.15 -3.33 18.07
C HIS A 28 1.55 -4.63 18.76
N ASN A 29 1.38 -4.70 20.09
CA ASN A 29 1.66 -5.88 20.89
C ASN A 29 0.82 -7.10 20.42
N ARG A 30 -0.49 -6.89 20.24
CA ARG A 30 -1.41 -7.91 19.70
C ARG A 30 -1.04 -8.34 18.28
N ASN A 31 -0.70 -7.37 17.42
CA ASN A 31 -0.31 -7.65 16.05
C ASN A 31 0.99 -8.49 15.99
N CYS A 32 1.96 -8.22 16.87
CA CYS A 32 3.18 -9.05 16.98
C CYS A 32 2.86 -10.46 17.45
N TYR A 33 1.96 -10.64 18.43
CA TYR A 33 1.51 -11.96 18.84
C TYR A 33 0.80 -12.71 17.70
N ALA A 34 -0.13 -12.06 16.99
CA ALA A 34 -0.81 -12.65 15.82
C ALA A 34 0.18 -13.03 14.70
N TYR A 35 1.21 -12.19 14.48
CA TYR A 35 2.30 -12.47 13.55
C TYR A 35 3.08 -13.74 13.95
N PHE A 36 3.38 -13.91 15.23
CA PHE A 36 4.08 -15.10 15.74
C PHE A 36 3.26 -16.38 15.63
N LEU A 37 1.95 -16.32 15.85
CA LEU A 37 1.08 -17.48 15.67
C LEU A 37 1.18 -18.08 14.26
N GLN A 38 1.40 -17.25 13.24
CA GLN A 38 1.60 -17.72 11.87
C GLN A 38 2.96 -18.40 11.64
N LEU A 39 3.96 -18.16 12.50
CA LEU A 39 5.27 -18.83 12.44
C LEU A 39 5.27 -20.20 13.14
N LYS A 40 4.25 -20.48 13.98
CA LYS A 40 4.15 -21.69 14.80
C LYS A 40 4.36 -23.00 14.01
N PRO A 41 3.80 -23.21 12.80
CA PRO A 41 4.00 -24.47 12.08
C PRO A 41 5.47 -24.76 11.74
N VAL A 42 6.22 -23.72 11.36
CA VAL A 42 7.65 -23.85 11.02
C VAL A 42 8.46 -24.04 12.30
N LEU A 43 8.17 -23.24 13.32
CA LEU A 43 8.93 -23.26 14.57
C LEU A 43 8.71 -24.53 15.41
N HIS A 44 7.51 -25.11 15.40
CA HIS A 44 7.20 -26.34 16.16
C HIS A 44 7.98 -27.54 15.61
N THR A 45 8.11 -27.64 14.29
CA THR A 45 8.77 -28.77 13.61
C THR A 45 10.27 -28.81 13.86
N GLN A 46 10.90 -27.67 14.16
CA GLN A 46 12.35 -27.52 14.31
C GLN A 46 12.75 -26.73 15.57
N SER A 47 11.92 -26.76 16.62
CA SER A 47 12.06 -25.90 17.80
C SER A 47 13.41 -26.03 18.51
N GLN A 48 13.88 -27.25 18.79
CA GLN A 48 15.19 -27.48 19.41
C GLN A 48 16.35 -27.00 18.53
N PHE A 49 16.21 -27.11 17.22
CA PHE A 49 17.22 -26.66 16.26
C PHE A 49 17.30 -25.14 16.23
N PHE A 50 16.18 -24.44 16.03
CA PHE A 50 16.16 -22.99 15.99
C PHE A 50 16.56 -22.33 17.31
N THR A 51 16.18 -22.91 18.45
CA THR A 51 16.55 -22.35 19.77
C THR A 51 18.04 -22.46 20.05
N LYS A 52 18.71 -23.48 19.53
CA LYS A 52 20.18 -23.59 19.60
C LYS A 52 20.88 -22.60 18.67
N LEU A 53 20.30 -22.37 17.49
CA LEU A 53 20.89 -21.52 16.45
C LEU A 53 20.66 -20.03 16.71
N LEU A 54 19.47 -19.69 17.18
CA LEU A 54 18.97 -18.33 17.41
C LEU A 54 18.36 -18.29 18.82
N PRO A 55 19.16 -18.00 19.87
CA PRO A 55 18.70 -18.05 21.26
C PRO A 55 17.44 -17.20 21.55
N GLU A 56 17.25 -16.10 20.84
CA GLU A 56 16.04 -15.26 21.00
C GLU A 56 14.75 -15.98 20.59
N PHE A 57 14.83 -17.00 19.73
CA PHE A 57 13.69 -17.84 19.37
C PHE A 57 13.28 -18.80 20.49
N ALA A 58 14.10 -19.02 21.53
CA ALA A 58 13.69 -19.78 22.70
C ALA A 58 12.56 -19.09 23.47
N LYS A 59 12.65 -17.76 23.62
CA LYS A 59 11.60 -16.94 24.21
C LYS A 59 10.33 -16.99 23.36
N LEU A 60 10.48 -16.91 22.04
CA LEU A 60 9.36 -17.04 21.09
C LEU A 60 8.65 -18.40 21.24
N ASN A 61 9.42 -19.50 21.29
CA ASN A 61 8.86 -20.84 21.47
C ASN A 61 8.09 -20.97 22.79
N ALA A 62 8.59 -20.36 23.87
CA ALA A 62 7.91 -20.39 25.17
C ALA A 62 6.56 -19.65 25.15
N VAL A 63 6.45 -18.53 24.45
CA VAL A 63 5.22 -17.71 24.44
C VAL A 63 4.19 -18.14 23.40
N MET A 64 4.56 -18.83 22.32
CA MET A 64 3.61 -19.33 21.29
C MET A 64 2.72 -20.49 21.76
N GLY A 65 3.07 -21.11 22.89
CA GLY A 65 2.25 -22.14 23.54
C GLY A 65 1.22 -21.59 24.52
N GLN A 66 1.25 -20.29 24.79
CA GLN A 66 0.44 -19.62 25.81
C GLN A 66 -0.66 -18.79 25.15
N GLU A 67 -1.68 -18.41 25.91
CA GLU A 67 -2.64 -17.39 25.47
C GLU A 67 -1.96 -16.01 25.42
N TYR A 68 -2.60 -15.06 24.72
CA TYR A 68 -2.10 -13.69 24.63
C TYR A 68 -2.03 -13.04 26.03
N ASP A 69 -0.83 -12.64 26.46
CA ASP A 69 -0.62 -11.85 27.69
C ASP A 69 -0.40 -10.38 27.34
N GLU A 70 -1.35 -9.52 27.73
CA GLU A 70 -1.24 -8.08 27.47
C GLU A 70 -0.01 -7.44 28.10
N ASN A 71 0.53 -8.01 29.19
CA ASN A 71 1.70 -7.50 29.91
C ASN A 71 3.04 -7.97 29.34
N TYR A 72 3.02 -8.93 28.40
CA TYR A 72 4.24 -9.41 27.75
C TYR A 72 4.61 -8.52 26.55
N PRO A 73 5.87 -8.08 26.39
CA PRO A 73 6.29 -7.18 25.33
C PRO A 73 6.61 -7.92 24.01
N TYR A 74 5.59 -8.41 23.31
CA TYR A 74 5.75 -9.13 22.03
C TYR A 74 6.41 -8.28 20.94
N GLY A 75 6.23 -6.96 20.95
CA GLY A 75 6.93 -6.05 20.02
C GLY A 75 8.44 -6.04 20.23
N ASN A 76 8.90 -6.02 21.49
CA ASN A 76 10.33 -6.14 21.80
C ASN A 76 10.90 -7.50 21.36
N LEU A 77 10.14 -8.58 21.59
CA LEU A 77 10.52 -9.92 21.15
C LEU A 77 10.62 -9.99 19.61
N TYR A 78 9.69 -9.35 18.89
CA TYR A 78 9.72 -9.29 17.43
C TYR A 78 11.01 -8.64 16.93
N SER A 79 11.33 -7.44 17.43
CA SER A 79 12.56 -6.74 17.09
C SER A 79 13.81 -7.59 17.34
N ALA A 80 13.86 -8.27 18.48
CA ALA A 80 14.99 -9.13 18.86
C ALA A 80 15.14 -10.35 17.93
N CYS A 81 14.03 -11.05 17.63
CA CYS A 81 14.05 -12.20 16.72
C CYS A 81 14.49 -11.82 15.31
N ILE A 82 13.95 -10.73 14.74
CA ILE A 82 14.32 -10.29 13.38
C ILE A 82 15.77 -9.81 13.33
N ALA A 83 16.24 -9.08 14.34
CA ALA A 83 17.64 -8.64 14.42
C ALA A 83 18.61 -9.82 14.51
N SER A 84 18.34 -10.78 15.41
CA SER A 84 19.15 -11.98 15.57
C SER A 84 19.18 -12.83 14.28
N LEU A 85 18.05 -12.96 13.58
CA LEU A 85 17.99 -13.67 12.32
C LEU A 85 18.79 -12.99 11.22
N GLU A 86 18.66 -11.68 11.03
CA GLU A 86 19.44 -10.98 10.01
C GLU A 86 20.94 -11.04 10.32
N GLU A 87 21.34 -10.85 11.59
CA GLU A 87 22.75 -10.95 12.01
C GLU A 87 23.33 -12.34 11.73
N PHE A 88 22.56 -13.40 12.00
CA PHE A 88 22.96 -14.76 11.66
C PHE A 88 23.16 -14.93 10.14
N ILE A 89 22.22 -14.44 9.33
CA ILE A 89 22.31 -14.48 7.86
C ILE A 89 23.52 -13.68 7.34
N ASP A 90 23.84 -12.55 7.97
CA ASP A 90 24.93 -11.66 7.54
C ASP A 90 26.32 -12.23 7.86
N SER A 91 26.43 -13.06 8.91
CA SER A 91 27.71 -13.55 9.45
C SER A 91 28.00 -15.04 9.21
N SER A 92 27.00 -15.81 8.78
CA SER A 92 27.11 -17.27 8.63
C SER A 92 27.40 -17.72 7.19
N PRO A 93 28.02 -18.90 6.99
CA PRO A 93 28.18 -19.48 5.66
C PRO A 93 26.82 -19.93 5.07
N THR A 94 26.72 -19.91 3.74
CA THR A 94 25.50 -20.19 2.97
C THR A 94 24.82 -21.50 3.36
N GLU A 95 25.60 -22.55 3.66
CA GLU A 95 25.10 -23.87 4.02
C GLU A 95 24.27 -23.82 5.31
N ARG A 96 24.71 -23.04 6.31
CA ARG A 96 23.97 -22.86 7.57
C ARG A 96 22.77 -21.94 7.40
N ILE A 97 22.86 -20.97 6.48
CA ILE A 97 21.73 -20.08 6.18
C ILE A 97 20.58 -20.86 5.56
N LYS A 98 20.87 -21.85 4.69
CA LYS A 98 19.86 -22.71 4.06
C LYS A 98 18.99 -23.47 5.07
N GLU A 99 19.53 -23.79 6.24
CA GLU A 99 18.78 -24.43 7.32
C GLU A 99 17.65 -23.55 7.87
N LEU A 100 17.65 -22.24 7.56
CA LEU A 100 16.64 -21.26 8.00
C LEU A 100 15.64 -20.89 6.90
N ASP A 101 15.70 -21.50 5.70
CA ASP A 101 14.93 -21.04 4.54
C ASP A 101 13.41 -21.05 4.77
N ASP A 102 12.88 -22.09 5.41
CA ASP A 102 11.45 -22.18 5.73
C ASP A 102 11.00 -21.06 6.68
N LEU A 103 11.86 -20.70 7.64
CA LEU A 103 11.61 -19.60 8.57
C LEU A 103 11.67 -18.24 7.85
N VAL A 104 12.66 -18.04 7.00
CA VAL A 104 12.80 -16.82 6.18
C VAL A 104 11.58 -16.65 5.27
N LEU A 105 11.09 -17.73 4.65
CA LEU A 105 9.87 -17.71 3.85
C LEU A 105 8.65 -17.34 4.69
N ALA A 106 8.48 -17.97 5.87
CA ALA A 106 7.34 -17.72 6.75
C ALA A 106 7.29 -16.29 7.29
N ILE A 107 8.46 -15.64 7.49
CA ILE A 107 8.54 -14.25 7.93
C ILE A 107 7.89 -13.29 6.93
N TYR A 108 8.17 -13.46 5.63
CA TYR A 108 7.60 -12.60 4.60
C TYR A 108 6.22 -13.08 4.11
N HIS A 109 5.99 -14.39 4.09
CA HIS A 109 4.71 -15.01 3.71
C HIS A 109 3.77 -15.16 4.92
N ASN A 110 3.69 -14.12 5.73
CA ASN A 110 2.90 -14.12 6.96
C ASN A 110 1.48 -13.56 6.68
N ASP A 111 0.47 -14.42 6.76
CA ASP A 111 -0.94 -14.08 6.50
C ASP A 111 -1.72 -13.87 7.82
N ASN A 112 -1.19 -13.02 8.70
CA ASN A 112 -1.75 -12.75 10.03
C ASN A 112 -3.03 -11.91 10.07
N LYS A 113 -3.54 -11.46 8.92
CA LYS A 113 -4.79 -10.67 8.81
C LYS A 113 -4.86 -9.38 9.64
N ILE A 114 -3.73 -8.84 10.14
CA ILE A 114 -3.74 -7.65 11.02
C ILE A 114 -4.23 -6.36 10.34
N LEU A 115 -4.23 -6.32 9.00
CA LEU A 115 -4.72 -5.19 8.22
C LEU A 115 -6.24 -5.25 8.03
N GLU A 116 -6.83 -6.45 8.12
CA GLU A 116 -8.24 -6.73 7.91
C GLU A 116 -8.99 -6.82 9.24
N GLU A 117 -8.52 -7.68 10.15
CA GLU A 117 -9.21 -8.03 11.40
C GLU A 117 -8.87 -7.02 12.51
N SER A 118 -7.59 -6.85 12.84
CA SER A 118 -7.15 -5.97 13.93
C SER A 118 -7.39 -4.49 13.65
N SER A 119 -7.74 -4.13 12.41
CA SER A 119 -8.05 -2.77 11.97
C SER A 119 -9.53 -2.54 11.62
N ALA A 120 -10.42 -3.50 11.94
CA ALA A 120 -11.86 -3.36 11.65
C ALA A 120 -12.51 -2.12 12.29
N TRP A 121 -11.99 -1.67 13.44
CA TRP A 121 -12.43 -0.47 14.15
C TRP A 121 -12.24 0.84 13.35
N ILE A 122 -11.35 0.86 12.34
CA ILE A 122 -11.13 2.04 11.48
C ILE A 122 -12.42 2.41 10.73
N ASN A 123 -13.20 1.42 10.30
CA ASN A 123 -14.44 1.65 9.56
C ASN A 123 -15.51 2.34 10.43
N VAL A 124 -15.49 2.10 11.74
CA VAL A 124 -16.39 2.77 12.70
C VAL A 124 -16.08 4.27 12.72
N ILE A 125 -14.79 4.62 12.83
CA ILE A 125 -14.33 6.02 12.78
C ILE A 125 -14.74 6.67 11.46
N ASP A 126 -14.49 6.02 10.32
CA ASP A 126 -14.80 6.59 9.01
C ASP A 126 -16.31 6.78 8.77
N SER A 127 -17.17 6.08 9.52
CA SER A 127 -18.62 6.29 9.53
C SER A 127 -19.05 7.48 10.40
N GLU A 128 -18.41 7.70 11.56
CA GLU A 128 -18.68 8.80 12.50
C GLU A 128 -18.18 10.19 12.03
N ILE A 129 -17.27 10.23 11.06
CA ILE A 129 -16.61 11.46 10.58
C ILE A 129 -17.52 12.35 9.72
N ARG A 130 -18.71 11.88 9.34
CA ARG A 130 -19.47 12.46 8.21
C ARG A 130 -20.67 13.29 8.68
N PRO A 131 -20.92 14.50 8.13
CA PRO A 131 -20.11 15.33 7.22
C PRO A 131 -19.25 16.39 7.96
N ARG A 132 -19.14 16.32 9.29
CA ARG A 132 -18.39 17.29 10.10
C ARG A 132 -16.88 17.03 10.00
N GLN A 133 -16.26 17.74 9.06
CA GLN A 133 -14.82 17.93 8.86
C GLN A 133 -13.94 17.44 10.00
N SER A 134 -13.46 16.21 9.89
CA SER A 134 -12.37 15.77 10.73
C SER A 134 -11.30 15.10 9.91
N ASN A 135 -10.07 15.47 10.21
CA ASN A 135 -8.90 14.81 9.70
C ASN A 135 -8.92 13.35 10.21
N THR A 136 -9.31 12.40 9.35
CA THR A 136 -9.36 10.96 9.67
C THR A 136 -8.06 10.50 10.33
N ALA A 137 -6.91 10.94 9.81
CA ALA A 137 -5.62 10.57 10.37
C ALA A 137 -5.48 10.97 11.84
N LYS A 138 -5.89 12.19 12.19
CA LYS A 138 -5.90 12.68 13.59
C LYS A 138 -6.93 11.98 14.45
N LYS A 139 -8.10 11.61 13.91
CA LYS A 139 -9.12 10.89 14.68
C LYS A 139 -8.69 9.48 15.01
N ILE A 140 -8.12 8.77 14.03
CA ILE A 140 -7.45 7.49 14.24
C ILE A 140 -6.39 7.65 15.33
N GLN A 141 -5.49 8.63 15.19
CA GLN A 141 -4.43 8.90 16.18
C GLN A 141 -4.97 9.18 17.59
N ASN A 142 -6.03 9.98 17.71
CA ASN A 142 -6.64 10.27 19.00
C ASN A 142 -7.32 9.05 19.60
N ARG A 143 -7.94 8.19 18.79
CA ARG A 143 -8.60 6.95 19.23
C ARG A 143 -7.58 5.96 19.79
N ILE A 144 -6.39 5.88 19.17
CA ILE A 144 -5.34 4.92 19.57
C ILE A 144 -4.17 5.56 20.31
N LYS A 145 -4.41 6.69 20.95
CA LYS A 145 -3.36 7.42 21.66
C LYS A 145 -2.84 6.57 22.84
N ASP A 146 -1.52 6.51 22.98
CA ASP A 146 -0.90 5.80 24.09
C ASP A 146 -1.12 6.52 25.42
N THR A 147 -1.20 5.73 26.49
CA THR A 147 -1.27 6.20 27.88
C THR A 147 0.13 6.18 28.51
N LYS A 148 0.26 6.57 29.80
CA LYS A 148 1.57 6.84 30.43
C LYS A 148 2.50 5.63 30.57
N ARG A 149 2.09 4.40 30.27
CA ARG A 149 2.92 3.20 30.41
C ARG A 149 2.79 2.27 29.21
N ASN A 150 3.68 2.46 28.23
CA ASN A 150 3.87 1.50 27.14
C ASN A 150 4.62 0.27 27.63
N ILE A 151 4.25 -0.88 27.10
CA ILE A 151 4.82 -2.20 27.42
C ILE A 151 5.97 -2.50 26.46
N ASN A 152 5.83 -2.15 25.18
CA ASN A 152 6.93 -2.21 24.24
C ASN A 152 7.81 -0.96 24.35
N ARG A 153 9.10 -1.16 24.03
CA ARG A 153 10.06 -0.05 23.91
C ARG A 153 9.73 0.85 22.71
N TYR A 154 9.05 0.29 21.71
CA TYR A 154 8.66 0.98 20.49
C TYR A 154 7.15 0.81 20.28
N SER A 155 6.42 1.92 20.32
CA SER A 155 5.01 1.97 19.90
C SER A 155 4.86 2.64 18.53
N PRO A 156 3.73 2.40 17.82
CA PRO A 156 3.38 3.16 16.63
C PRO A 156 3.28 4.67 16.89
N ASN A 157 2.73 5.13 18.00
CA ASN A 157 2.67 6.57 18.31
C ASN A 157 4.06 7.20 18.49
N ASP A 158 5.01 6.51 19.11
CA ASP A 158 6.38 7.01 19.31
C ASP A 158 7.14 7.18 17.98
N SER A 159 6.76 6.38 16.97
CA SER A 159 7.42 6.36 15.66
C SER A 159 7.18 7.62 14.82
N GLU A 160 6.26 8.50 15.23
CA GLU A 160 6.05 9.85 14.68
C GLU A 160 6.84 10.94 15.40
N GLY A 161 7.44 10.65 16.56
CA GLY A 161 8.13 11.64 17.39
C GLY A 161 9.25 12.37 16.64
N ILE A 162 9.40 13.67 16.92
CA ILE A 162 10.41 14.54 16.29
C ILE A 162 11.82 13.94 16.42
N TYR A 163 12.15 13.40 17.59
CA TYR A 163 13.43 12.72 17.85
C TYR A 163 13.67 11.51 16.93
N ARG A 164 12.65 10.70 16.65
CA ARG A 164 12.80 9.55 15.74
C ARG A 164 12.80 9.96 14.29
N ARG A 165 12.08 11.01 13.91
CA ARG A 165 12.19 11.59 12.56
C ARG A 165 13.63 12.05 12.32
N LEU A 166 14.21 12.80 13.26
CA LEU A 166 15.62 13.21 13.23
C LEU A 166 16.57 12.02 13.27
N TYR A 167 16.38 11.04 14.16
CA TYR A 167 17.20 9.82 14.21
C TYR A 167 17.15 9.07 12.88
N SER A 168 15.97 8.84 12.31
CA SER A 168 15.83 8.19 11.01
C SER A 168 16.45 8.98 9.86
N LEU A 169 16.73 10.27 10.04
CA LEU A 169 17.40 11.12 9.08
C LEU A 169 18.91 11.15 9.32
N PHE A 170 19.41 11.10 10.54
CA PHE A 170 20.84 11.29 10.84
C PHE A 170 21.57 10.04 11.33
N ALA A 171 20.85 8.98 11.71
CA ALA A 171 21.45 7.78 12.25
C ALA A 171 22.20 6.98 11.18
N ASN A 172 23.36 6.48 11.60
CA ASN A 172 24.16 5.49 10.88
C ASN A 172 23.42 4.16 10.71
N ASN A 173 22.45 3.88 11.58
CA ASN A 173 21.62 2.68 11.54
C ASN A 173 20.16 3.03 11.25
N PHE A 174 19.65 2.54 10.14
CA PHE A 174 18.25 2.64 9.74
C PHE A 174 17.78 1.30 9.18
N LYS A 175 17.02 0.55 9.97
CA LYS A 175 16.49 -0.78 9.64
C LYS A 175 14.96 -0.80 9.86
N PRO A 176 14.16 -0.38 8.87
CA PRO A 176 12.75 -0.05 9.09
C PRO A 176 11.87 -1.26 9.43
N GLN A 177 12.31 -2.48 9.10
CA GLN A 177 11.58 -3.70 9.45
C GLN A 177 11.63 -4.02 10.95
N TYR A 178 12.59 -3.48 11.71
CA TYR A 178 12.87 -3.97 13.07
C TYR A 178 11.95 -3.38 14.14
N GLU A 179 11.29 -2.26 13.84
CA GLU A 179 10.44 -1.58 14.81
C GLU A 179 8.99 -2.06 14.68
N THR A 180 8.10 -1.20 14.21
CA THR A 180 6.65 -1.46 14.17
C THR A 180 6.18 -2.10 12.87
N ASN A 181 7.08 -2.35 11.92
CA ASN A 181 6.73 -2.86 10.60
C ASN A 181 6.73 -4.39 10.56
N LEU A 182 5.53 -4.96 10.49
CA LEU A 182 5.35 -6.39 10.31
C LEU A 182 5.14 -6.69 8.82
N PRO A 183 5.95 -7.57 8.19
CA PRO A 183 5.64 -8.10 6.87
C PRO A 183 4.29 -8.81 6.87
N THR A 184 3.45 -8.54 5.87
CA THR A 184 2.09 -9.10 5.80
C THR A 184 1.68 -9.34 4.36
N ILE A 185 0.81 -10.32 4.13
CA ILE A 185 0.08 -10.45 2.86
C ILE A 185 -1.09 -9.47 2.83
N LYS A 186 -1.26 -8.77 1.70
CA LYS A 186 -2.40 -7.90 1.42
C LYS A 186 -3.52 -8.72 0.78
N ASN A 187 -4.63 -8.90 1.50
CA ASN A 187 -5.78 -9.64 1.00
C ASN A 187 -6.79 -8.68 0.38
N PHE A 188 -7.26 -9.02 -0.82
CA PHE A 188 -8.37 -8.34 -1.46
C PHE A 188 -9.38 -9.36 -1.95
N SER A 189 -10.67 -9.06 -1.77
CA SER A 189 -11.79 -10.01 -2.01
C SER A 189 -11.88 -10.51 -3.45
N TYR A 190 -11.39 -9.74 -4.41
CA TYR A 190 -11.37 -10.11 -5.83
C TYR A 190 -10.20 -11.03 -6.23
N LYS A 191 -9.16 -11.15 -5.40
CA LYS A 191 -7.96 -11.93 -5.74
C LYS A 191 -8.23 -13.42 -5.57
N LYS A 192 -7.77 -14.20 -6.54
CA LYS A 192 -7.79 -15.67 -6.53
C LYS A 192 -6.44 -16.22 -6.05
N ARG A 193 -6.43 -17.47 -5.60
CA ARG A 193 -5.20 -18.16 -5.13
C ARG A 193 -4.09 -18.22 -6.20
N ILE A 194 -4.46 -18.22 -7.48
CA ILE A 194 -3.51 -18.25 -8.61
C ILE A 194 -2.92 -16.86 -8.94
N ASP A 195 -3.51 -15.79 -8.40
CA ASP A 195 -3.00 -14.44 -8.66
C ASP A 195 -1.70 -14.21 -7.88
N ALA A 196 -0.88 -13.29 -8.39
CA ALA A 196 0.36 -12.90 -7.73
C ALA A 196 0.10 -12.40 -6.30
N THR A 197 0.88 -12.91 -5.34
CA THR A 197 0.78 -12.50 -3.94
C THR A 197 1.29 -11.06 -3.78
N GLU A 198 0.49 -10.19 -3.18
CA GLU A 198 0.93 -8.85 -2.81
C GLU A 198 1.42 -8.84 -1.38
N TYR A 199 2.70 -8.55 -1.19
CA TYR A 199 3.30 -8.37 0.12
C TYR A 199 3.31 -6.89 0.52
N ARG A 200 3.26 -6.66 1.83
CA ARG A 200 3.45 -5.36 2.44
C ARG A 200 4.56 -5.48 3.48
N PHE A 201 5.65 -4.76 3.25
CA PHE A 201 6.78 -4.59 4.15
C PHE A 201 7.46 -3.25 3.86
N SER A 202 8.13 -2.66 4.85
CA SER A 202 8.94 -1.43 4.69
C SER A 202 10.00 -1.55 3.59
N THR A 203 10.69 -0.46 3.27
CA THR A 203 11.84 -0.56 2.37
C THR A 203 12.85 -1.60 2.87
N GLN A 204 13.37 -2.40 1.93
CA GLN A 204 14.34 -3.46 2.23
C GLN A 204 15.78 -3.02 1.96
N ALA A 205 15.98 -1.78 1.53
CA ALA A 205 17.25 -1.09 1.68
C ALA A 205 17.35 -0.48 3.08
N GLN A 206 18.53 -0.54 3.66
CA GLN A 206 18.83 -0.12 5.02
C GLN A 206 20.15 0.64 5.09
N ARG A 207 20.35 1.39 6.18
CA ARG A 207 21.69 1.86 6.56
C ARG A 207 22.19 1.00 7.71
N HIS A 208 23.37 0.43 7.54
CA HIS A 208 24.05 -0.35 8.56
C HIS A 208 25.45 0.19 8.74
N ASN A 209 25.74 0.72 9.94
CA ASN A 209 27.00 1.37 10.28
C ASN A 209 27.40 2.47 9.28
N GLY A 210 26.42 3.27 8.84
CA GLY A 210 26.61 4.38 7.89
C GLY A 210 26.53 3.98 6.42
N ASN A 211 26.65 2.68 6.10
CA ASN A 211 26.62 2.19 4.74
C ASN A 211 25.21 1.80 4.30
N THR A 212 24.79 2.29 3.14
CA THR A 212 23.55 1.86 2.50
C THR A 212 23.74 0.47 1.89
N ARG A 213 22.85 -0.47 2.22
CA ARG A 213 22.87 -1.86 1.72
C ARG A 213 21.46 -2.44 1.64
N ILE A 214 21.29 -3.53 0.91
CA ILE A 214 20.08 -4.36 1.02
C ILE A 214 20.09 -5.16 2.33
N SER A 215 18.92 -5.38 2.95
CA SER A 215 18.77 -6.33 4.05
C SER A 215 19.24 -7.73 3.64
N PRO A 216 20.22 -8.33 4.34
CA PRO A 216 20.63 -9.72 4.10
C PRO A 216 19.46 -10.70 4.18
N LEU A 217 18.54 -10.49 5.12
CA LEU A 217 17.32 -11.28 5.28
C LEU A 217 16.43 -11.21 4.03
N PHE A 218 16.22 -10.01 3.49
CA PHE A 218 15.45 -9.83 2.26
C PHE A 218 16.14 -10.45 1.04
N ARG A 219 17.46 -10.27 0.92
CA ARG A 219 18.24 -10.85 -0.18
C ARG A 219 18.14 -12.38 -0.15
N ARG A 220 18.23 -13.00 1.04
CA ARG A 220 18.03 -14.45 1.19
C ARG A 220 16.63 -14.86 0.79
N TRP A 221 15.61 -14.11 1.22
CA TRP A 221 14.22 -14.38 0.81
C TRP A 221 14.04 -14.36 -0.72
N LEU A 222 14.63 -13.40 -1.43
CA LEU A 222 14.61 -13.36 -2.90
C LEU A 222 15.32 -14.56 -3.52
N GLN A 223 16.46 -14.99 -2.98
CA GLN A 223 17.17 -16.18 -3.45
C GLN A 223 16.30 -17.42 -3.35
N ILE A 224 15.68 -17.67 -2.19
CA ILE A 224 14.81 -18.84 -1.98
C ILE A 224 13.63 -18.81 -2.96
N LYS A 225 13.01 -17.63 -3.16
CA LYS A 225 11.93 -17.45 -4.13
C LYS A 225 12.36 -17.78 -5.56
N ALA A 226 13.55 -17.36 -5.96
CA ALA A 226 14.10 -17.63 -7.27
C ALA A 226 14.43 -19.12 -7.47
N GLU A 227 15.03 -19.76 -6.46
CA GLU A 227 15.33 -21.20 -6.43
C GLU A 227 14.06 -22.06 -6.55
N GLN A 228 12.96 -21.66 -5.91
CA GLN A 228 11.65 -22.32 -5.97
C GLN A 228 10.83 -21.96 -7.23
N THR A 229 11.38 -21.13 -8.11
CA THR A 229 10.68 -20.67 -9.31
C THR A 229 11.17 -21.41 -10.54
N ASP A 230 10.21 -21.80 -11.39
CA ASP A 230 10.46 -22.49 -12.64
C ASP A 230 11.64 -21.83 -13.39
N PRO A 231 12.63 -22.61 -13.87
CA PRO A 231 13.77 -22.08 -14.61
C PRO A 231 13.38 -21.16 -15.77
N THR A 232 12.23 -21.41 -16.41
CA THR A 232 11.71 -20.64 -17.55
C THR A 232 11.08 -19.31 -17.15
N GLN A 233 10.69 -19.11 -15.89
CA GLN A 233 10.17 -17.85 -15.39
C GLN A 233 11.35 -16.90 -15.07
N PRO A 234 11.53 -15.80 -15.83
CA PRO A 234 12.69 -14.93 -15.69
C PRO A 234 12.62 -14.04 -14.44
N ILE A 235 11.42 -13.64 -14.05
CA ILE A 235 11.17 -12.76 -12.90
C ILE A 235 10.12 -13.41 -12.00
N CYS A 236 10.47 -13.64 -10.74
CA CYS A 236 9.58 -14.21 -9.72
C CYS A 236 8.93 -13.14 -8.83
N HIS A 237 9.58 -11.98 -8.68
CA HIS A 237 9.15 -10.91 -7.80
C HIS A 237 9.35 -9.53 -8.43
N ILE A 238 8.37 -8.63 -8.27
CA ILE A 238 8.49 -7.22 -8.65
C ILE A 238 8.40 -6.33 -7.40
N TYR A 239 9.43 -5.55 -7.18
CA TYR A 239 9.49 -4.54 -6.13
C TYR A 239 9.14 -3.17 -6.71
N PHE A 240 7.92 -2.69 -6.44
CA PHE A 240 7.56 -1.31 -6.75
C PHE A 240 8.08 -0.39 -5.64
N ASN A 241 9.13 0.35 -5.96
CA ASN A 241 9.75 1.32 -5.08
C ASN A 241 9.04 2.68 -5.21
N ASN A 242 8.68 3.26 -4.08
CA ASN A 242 8.05 4.57 -3.97
C ASN A 242 8.90 5.55 -3.15
N LEU A 243 10.18 5.24 -2.93
CA LEU A 243 11.16 6.17 -2.37
C LEU A 243 11.55 7.24 -3.40
N ALA A 244 12.08 8.36 -2.91
CA ALA A 244 12.61 9.39 -3.77
C ALA A 244 13.86 8.91 -4.54
N LEU A 245 14.09 9.46 -5.73
CA LEU A 245 15.24 9.23 -6.59
C LEU A 245 15.85 10.56 -7.04
N ASP A 246 15.02 11.49 -7.50
CA ASP A 246 15.47 12.75 -8.08
C ASP A 246 15.58 13.82 -6.99
N ARG A 247 16.55 13.64 -6.08
CA ARG A 247 16.79 14.57 -4.95
C ARG A 247 18.23 15.06 -4.93
N SER A 248 18.37 16.36 -4.63
CA SER A 248 19.66 17.02 -4.49
C SER A 248 20.29 16.65 -3.15
N ASP A 249 21.62 16.79 -3.06
CA ASP A 249 22.36 16.53 -1.81
C ASP A 249 22.03 17.56 -0.72
N TYR A 250 21.49 18.72 -1.10
CA TYR A 250 21.01 19.74 -0.17
C TYR A 250 19.69 19.34 0.50
N ASP A 251 18.92 18.44 -0.10
CA ASP A 251 17.81 17.76 0.57
C ASP A 251 18.34 16.52 1.31
N ILE A 252 18.69 16.69 2.58
CA ILE A 252 19.26 15.61 3.40
C ILE A 252 18.31 14.41 3.50
N ALA A 253 17.00 14.63 3.56
CA ALA A 253 16.02 13.56 3.65
C ALA A 253 15.88 12.84 2.30
N GLY A 254 15.74 13.61 1.23
CA GLY A 254 15.59 13.11 -0.12
C GLY A 254 16.82 12.37 -0.64
N SER A 255 18.02 12.90 -0.42
CA SER A 255 19.30 12.26 -0.78
C SER A 255 19.46 10.88 -0.12
N LYS A 256 19.09 10.76 1.16
CA LYS A 256 19.10 9.46 1.85
C LYS A 256 18.08 8.48 1.29
N GLU A 257 16.91 8.93 0.83
CA GLU A 257 15.98 8.06 0.11
C GLU A 257 16.50 7.68 -1.28
N ARG A 258 17.14 8.61 -1.99
CA ARG A 258 17.81 8.35 -3.27
C ARG A 258 18.86 7.24 -3.13
N ASP A 259 19.71 7.31 -2.11
CA ASP A 259 20.75 6.29 -1.90
C ASP A 259 20.13 4.90 -1.66
N LEU A 260 19.04 4.83 -0.89
CA LEU A 260 18.28 3.60 -0.70
C LEU A 260 17.66 3.10 -2.02
N THR A 261 17.09 3.99 -2.83
CA THR A 261 16.55 3.66 -4.16
C THR A 261 17.64 3.11 -5.07
N LEU A 262 18.80 3.76 -5.14
CA LEU A 262 19.91 3.33 -5.99
C LEU A 262 20.41 1.93 -5.58
N GLU A 263 20.47 1.66 -4.28
CA GLU A 263 20.85 0.35 -3.77
C GLU A 263 19.81 -0.73 -4.11
N LEU A 264 18.50 -0.42 -4.00
CA LEU A 264 17.43 -1.32 -4.42
C LEU A 264 17.58 -1.73 -5.89
N HIS A 265 17.89 -0.79 -6.79
CA HIS A 265 18.08 -1.10 -8.22
C HIS A 265 19.23 -2.09 -8.50
N LYS A 266 20.25 -2.18 -7.62
CA LYS A 266 21.33 -3.17 -7.76
C LYS A 266 20.86 -4.61 -7.60
N LEU A 267 19.67 -4.85 -7.05
CA LEU A 267 19.07 -6.20 -6.99
C LEU A 267 18.89 -6.82 -8.37
N GLU A 268 18.73 -6.01 -9.42
CA GLU A 268 18.56 -6.52 -10.79
C GLU A 268 19.86 -7.00 -11.45
N ASP A 269 21.01 -6.60 -10.88
CA ASP A 269 22.34 -6.98 -11.37
C ASP A 269 22.65 -8.45 -11.06
N ASP A 270 21.98 -9.03 -10.05
CA ASP A 270 22.10 -10.44 -9.66
C ASP A 270 20.97 -11.28 -10.30
N PRO A 271 21.22 -11.98 -11.42
CA PRO A 271 20.18 -12.75 -12.11
C PRO A 271 19.62 -13.89 -11.26
N ASN A 272 20.35 -14.35 -10.24
CA ASN A 272 19.90 -15.43 -9.36
C ASN A 272 18.77 -14.98 -8.43
N LEU A 273 18.52 -13.68 -8.31
CA LEU A 273 17.40 -13.16 -7.50
C LEU A 273 16.08 -13.12 -8.29
N LYS A 274 16.10 -13.26 -9.62
CA LYS A 274 14.92 -13.18 -10.51
C LYS A 274 13.95 -12.05 -10.10
N THR A 275 14.47 -10.87 -9.84
CA THR A 275 13.72 -9.73 -9.29
C THR A 275 13.79 -8.53 -10.23
N LEU A 276 12.70 -7.76 -10.26
CA LEU A 276 12.59 -6.48 -10.96
C LEU A 276 12.35 -5.36 -9.96
N VAL A 277 13.02 -4.22 -10.11
CA VAL A 277 12.82 -3.05 -9.25
C VAL A 277 12.35 -1.88 -10.11
N ILE A 278 11.15 -1.40 -9.85
CA ILE A 278 10.55 -0.29 -10.60
C ILE A 278 10.29 0.85 -9.63
N THR A 279 10.89 2.02 -9.89
CA THR A 279 10.62 3.22 -9.09
C THR A 279 9.53 4.03 -9.75
N LEU A 280 8.46 4.32 -8.99
CA LEU A 280 7.33 5.12 -9.43
C LEU A 280 7.12 6.30 -8.48
N PRO A 281 6.82 7.51 -8.99
CA PRO A 281 6.66 8.68 -8.16
C PRO A 281 5.49 8.52 -7.20
N ALA A 282 5.65 9.08 -6.01
CA ALA A 282 4.61 9.03 -5.00
C ALA A 282 4.57 10.26 -4.09
N TYR A 283 5.51 11.19 -4.22
CA TYR A 283 5.59 12.43 -3.46
C TYR A 283 6.44 13.47 -4.22
N GLU A 284 6.03 14.75 -4.20
CA GLU A 284 6.62 15.87 -4.96
C GLU A 284 6.53 15.70 -6.50
N GLY A 285 6.99 16.71 -7.24
CA GLY A 285 6.86 16.76 -8.70
C GLY A 285 5.39 16.64 -9.12
N LEU A 286 5.08 15.66 -9.97
CA LEU A 286 3.69 15.39 -10.39
C LEU A 286 2.79 14.79 -9.30
N MET A 287 3.35 14.51 -8.12
CA MET A 287 2.65 14.00 -6.94
C MET A 287 2.68 15.03 -5.80
N ASP A 288 2.84 16.32 -6.13
CA ASP A 288 2.89 17.40 -5.13
C ASP A 288 1.61 17.45 -4.28
N PRO A 289 1.72 17.57 -2.94
CA PRO A 289 0.57 17.63 -2.05
C PRO A 289 -0.35 18.84 -2.27
N SER A 290 0.06 19.86 -3.02
CA SER A 290 -0.70 21.08 -3.29
C SER A 290 -1.45 21.04 -4.63
N ASP A 291 -1.04 20.25 -5.61
CA ASP A 291 -1.64 20.24 -6.96
C ASP A 291 -3.15 19.99 -6.96
N TYR A 292 -3.64 19.17 -6.03
CA TYR A 292 -5.08 18.87 -5.94
C TYR A 292 -5.95 20.11 -5.66
N VAL A 293 -5.38 21.23 -5.18
CA VAL A 293 -6.13 22.48 -4.95
C VAL A 293 -6.15 23.40 -6.17
N ILE A 294 -5.27 23.18 -7.13
CA ILE A 294 -5.09 24.05 -8.30
C ILE A 294 -6.07 23.61 -9.40
N THR A 295 -7.16 24.36 -9.60
CA THR A 295 -8.22 24.03 -10.58
C THR A 295 -8.52 25.05 -11.66
N HIS A 296 -7.86 26.21 -11.60
CA HIS A 296 -8.20 27.35 -12.46
C HIS A 296 -7.15 27.59 -13.54
N ASP A 297 -5.98 26.96 -13.40
CA ASP A 297 -4.96 26.96 -14.44
C ASP A 297 -5.43 26.18 -15.68
N GLN A 298 -4.90 26.57 -16.82
CA GLN A 298 -5.30 26.03 -18.12
C GLN A 298 -4.08 25.46 -18.82
N LEU A 299 -3.84 24.17 -18.60
CA LEU A 299 -2.74 23.45 -19.23
C LEU A 299 -3.23 22.81 -20.53
N SER A 300 -2.39 22.87 -21.56
CA SER A 300 -2.62 22.16 -22.82
C SER A 300 -2.54 20.64 -22.58
N PRO A 301 -3.60 19.86 -22.86
CA PRO A 301 -3.59 18.41 -22.70
C PRO A 301 -2.51 17.74 -23.53
N ARG A 302 -2.22 18.28 -24.72
CA ARG A 302 -1.14 17.82 -25.59
C ARG A 302 0.22 18.01 -24.91
N SER A 303 0.48 19.18 -24.32
CA SER A 303 1.73 19.45 -23.61
C SER A 303 1.91 18.49 -22.43
N VAL A 304 0.85 18.34 -21.60
CA VAL A 304 0.86 17.43 -20.45
C VAL A 304 1.06 15.97 -20.88
N PHE A 305 0.45 15.55 -21.99
CA PHE A 305 0.64 14.19 -22.51
C PHE A 305 2.10 13.92 -22.88
N TYR A 306 2.77 14.86 -23.56
CA TYR A 306 4.18 14.70 -23.91
C TYR A 306 5.11 14.79 -22.71
N GLU A 307 4.80 15.65 -21.73
CA GLU A 307 5.53 15.67 -20.45
C GLU A 307 5.48 14.30 -19.75
N PHE A 308 4.29 13.69 -19.67
CA PHE A 308 4.14 12.35 -19.10
C PHE A 308 4.87 11.28 -19.89
N LEU A 309 4.86 11.38 -21.23
CA LEU A 309 5.59 10.46 -22.09
C LEU A 309 7.10 10.59 -21.89
N ASP A 310 7.61 11.82 -21.81
CA ASP A 310 9.04 12.07 -21.60
C ASP A 310 9.50 11.56 -20.24
N ILE A 311 8.71 11.75 -19.18
CA ILE A 311 8.98 11.17 -17.85
C ILE A 311 8.97 9.63 -17.92
N ALA A 312 7.94 9.02 -18.51
CA ALA A 312 7.81 7.57 -18.58
C ALA A 312 8.92 6.91 -19.42
N ARG A 313 9.53 7.66 -20.34
CA ARG A 313 10.69 7.24 -21.15
C ARG A 313 12.04 7.60 -20.52
N GLU A 314 12.04 8.20 -19.32
CA GLU A 314 13.25 8.70 -18.65
C GLU A 314 14.03 9.73 -19.52
N LYS A 315 13.29 10.53 -20.29
CA LYS A 315 13.81 11.63 -21.14
C LYS A 315 13.52 13.03 -20.57
N ALA A 316 12.94 13.10 -19.37
CA ALA A 316 12.68 14.36 -18.70
C ALA A 316 14.01 15.11 -18.39
N LYS A 317 13.92 16.44 -18.26
CA LYS A 317 15.08 17.27 -17.90
C LYS A 317 15.58 16.89 -16.50
N LYS A 318 16.90 17.02 -16.29
CA LYS A 318 17.53 16.68 -14.99
C LYS A 318 17.00 17.50 -13.81
N GLU A 319 16.48 18.70 -14.05
CA GLU A 319 15.88 19.51 -12.97
C GLU A 319 14.46 19.05 -12.58
N THR A 320 13.83 18.17 -13.37
CA THR A 320 12.49 17.67 -13.09
C THR A 320 12.54 16.56 -12.04
N ILE A 321 11.85 16.78 -10.92
CA ILE A 321 11.59 15.72 -9.94
C ILE A 321 10.56 14.75 -10.53
N SER A 322 11.03 13.62 -11.05
CA SER A 322 10.20 12.62 -11.73
C SER A 322 9.98 11.37 -10.90
N ASP A 323 10.96 11.00 -10.07
CA ASP A 323 11.02 9.78 -9.26
C ASP A 323 10.58 8.54 -10.05
N PHE A 324 10.99 8.47 -11.31
CA PHE A 324 10.58 7.43 -12.24
C PHE A 324 11.81 6.71 -12.78
N ARG A 325 11.87 5.39 -12.60
CA ARG A 325 12.96 4.57 -13.13
C ARG A 325 12.52 3.15 -13.43
N ILE A 326 12.79 2.72 -14.66
CA ILE A 326 12.68 1.34 -15.11
C ILE A 326 14.02 0.99 -15.75
N SER A 327 14.75 0.01 -15.18
CA SER A 327 16.08 -0.35 -15.67
C SER A 327 16.07 -0.72 -17.17
N PRO A 328 17.18 -0.57 -17.91
CA PRO A 328 17.23 -1.00 -19.31
C PRO A 328 16.83 -2.47 -19.51
N LYS A 329 17.25 -3.35 -18.58
CA LYS A 329 16.86 -4.77 -18.57
C LYS A 329 15.36 -4.95 -18.41
N ALA A 330 14.75 -4.22 -17.48
CA ALA A 330 13.31 -4.19 -17.27
C ALA A 330 12.56 -3.66 -18.50
N ARG A 331 13.07 -2.61 -19.14
CA ARG A 331 12.51 -2.05 -20.37
C ARG A 331 12.52 -3.06 -21.51
N THR A 332 13.62 -3.79 -21.71
CA THR A 332 13.69 -4.86 -22.71
C THR A 332 12.67 -5.98 -22.42
N LEU A 333 12.52 -6.40 -21.16
CA LEU A 333 11.53 -7.41 -20.79
C LEU A 333 10.08 -6.95 -21.01
N LEU A 334 9.80 -5.67 -20.73
CA LEU A 334 8.47 -5.11 -20.83
C LEU A 334 8.09 -4.78 -22.27
N PHE A 335 8.98 -4.12 -23.01
CA PHE A 335 8.66 -3.47 -24.27
C PHE A 335 9.38 -4.08 -25.47
N GLY A 336 10.46 -4.84 -25.25
CA GLY A 336 11.33 -5.33 -26.32
C GLY A 336 12.20 -4.21 -26.90
N THR A 337 11.61 -3.39 -27.78
CA THR A 337 12.30 -2.30 -28.49
C THR A 337 11.84 -0.91 -28.02
N SER A 338 12.64 0.12 -28.32
CA SER A 338 12.31 1.51 -28.01
C SER A 338 11.08 2.03 -28.78
N GLU A 339 10.87 1.57 -30.02
CA GLU A 339 9.68 1.90 -30.80
C GLU A 339 8.42 1.32 -30.16
N ASN A 340 8.48 0.05 -29.75
CA ASN A 340 7.38 -0.60 -29.05
C ASN A 340 7.09 0.07 -27.70
N GLU A 341 8.14 0.43 -26.96
CA GLU A 341 8.01 1.19 -25.71
C GLU A 341 7.18 2.46 -25.93
N GLU A 342 7.53 3.28 -26.91
CA GLU A 342 6.82 4.53 -27.18
C GLU A 342 5.34 4.28 -27.56
N ILE A 343 5.07 3.29 -28.41
CA ILE A 343 3.71 2.92 -28.81
C ILE A 343 2.89 2.47 -27.59
N ILE A 344 3.46 1.62 -26.75
CA ILE A 344 2.80 1.07 -25.57
C ILE A 344 2.54 2.16 -24.54
N LEU A 345 3.53 2.99 -24.22
CA LEU A 345 3.39 4.09 -23.28
C LEU A 345 2.34 5.10 -23.74
N LYS A 346 2.35 5.50 -25.03
CA LYS A 346 1.30 6.36 -25.60
C LYS A 346 -0.10 5.77 -25.42
N LYS A 347 -0.26 4.45 -25.68
CA LYS A 347 -1.53 3.75 -25.51
C LYS A 347 -2.00 3.76 -24.04
N LEU A 348 -1.10 3.50 -23.10
CA LEU A 348 -1.41 3.49 -21.66
C LEU A 348 -1.75 4.90 -21.14
N LEU A 349 -1.03 5.93 -21.60
CA LEU A 349 -1.34 7.32 -21.30
C LEU A 349 -2.71 7.72 -21.85
N MET A 350 -3.01 7.40 -23.12
CA MET A 350 -4.32 7.68 -23.70
C MET A 350 -5.45 7.02 -22.92
N LYS A 351 -5.29 5.76 -22.51
CA LYS A 351 -6.27 5.09 -21.63
C LYS A 351 -6.47 5.85 -20.31
N SER A 352 -5.41 6.41 -19.75
CA SER A 352 -5.47 7.19 -18.50
C SER A 352 -6.24 8.49 -18.68
N PHE A 353 -6.01 9.22 -19.77
CA PHE A 353 -6.81 10.41 -20.13
C PHE A 353 -8.29 10.06 -20.35
N HIS A 354 -8.58 8.94 -21.03
CA HIS A 354 -9.95 8.48 -21.24
C HIS A 354 -10.64 8.07 -19.92
N ALA A 355 -9.97 7.29 -19.07
CA ALA A 355 -10.51 6.85 -17.79
C ALA A 355 -10.87 8.02 -16.86
N GLN A 356 -10.12 9.12 -16.97
CA GLN A 356 -10.35 10.37 -16.24
C GLN A 356 -11.30 11.33 -16.96
N GLY A 357 -11.81 11.00 -18.16
CA GLY A 357 -12.74 11.84 -18.91
C GLY A 357 -12.12 13.14 -19.46
N LEU A 358 -10.82 13.12 -19.72
CA LEU A 358 -10.04 14.31 -20.10
C LEU A 358 -9.51 14.27 -21.53
N ALA A 359 -9.67 13.16 -22.25
CA ALA A 359 -9.13 12.97 -23.60
C ALA A 359 -9.62 14.01 -24.62
N ASN A 360 -10.84 14.54 -24.45
CA ASN A 360 -11.47 15.48 -25.38
C ASN A 360 -11.55 16.92 -24.83
N LYS A 361 -10.91 17.21 -23.69
CA LYS A 361 -10.92 18.58 -23.14
C LYS A 361 -9.97 19.48 -23.91
N HIS A 362 -10.29 20.78 -24.00
CA HIS A 362 -9.38 21.79 -24.53
C HIS A 362 -8.26 22.15 -23.54
N PHE A 363 -8.58 22.18 -22.24
CA PHE A 363 -7.65 22.49 -21.17
C PHE A 363 -7.88 21.56 -19.98
N ILE A 364 -6.82 21.28 -19.23
CA ILE A 364 -6.87 20.60 -17.94
C ILE A 364 -6.15 21.43 -16.88
N SER A 365 -6.59 21.31 -15.64
CA SER A 365 -5.95 21.92 -14.48
C SER A 365 -4.81 21.07 -13.93
N SER A 366 -3.96 21.62 -13.08
CA SER A 366 -2.92 20.87 -12.36
C SER A 366 -3.50 19.74 -11.50
N ALA A 367 -4.67 19.95 -10.87
CA ALA A 367 -5.38 18.87 -10.17
C ALA A 367 -5.77 17.72 -11.12
N GLU A 368 -6.22 18.03 -12.33
CA GLU A 368 -6.56 17.02 -13.35
C GLU A 368 -5.32 16.34 -13.91
N LYS A 369 -4.23 17.09 -14.13
CA LYS A 369 -2.91 16.57 -14.49
C LYS A 369 -2.45 15.52 -13.46
N GLN A 370 -2.45 15.86 -12.17
CA GLN A 370 -2.12 14.90 -11.10
C GLN A 370 -3.02 13.66 -11.13
N ALA A 371 -4.35 13.84 -11.32
CA ALA A 371 -5.28 12.72 -11.38
C ALA A 371 -4.99 11.73 -12.53
N VAL A 372 -4.63 12.24 -13.71
CA VAL A 372 -4.21 11.40 -14.85
C VAL A 372 -2.91 10.69 -14.55
N TRP A 373 -1.93 11.40 -13.98
CA TRP A 373 -0.64 10.81 -13.65
C TRP A 373 -0.77 9.67 -12.63
N VAL A 374 -1.55 9.88 -11.56
CA VAL A 374 -1.89 8.83 -10.59
C VAL A 374 -2.51 7.62 -11.29
N HIS A 375 -3.49 7.82 -12.16
CA HIS A 375 -4.14 6.71 -12.87
C HIS A 375 -3.17 5.95 -13.77
N PHE A 376 -2.29 6.68 -14.48
CA PHE A 376 -1.29 6.09 -15.34
C PHE A 376 -0.30 5.22 -14.55
N ILE A 377 0.39 5.79 -13.55
CA ILE A 377 1.46 5.07 -12.86
C ILE A 377 0.90 4.01 -11.90
N LYS A 378 -0.22 4.28 -11.21
CA LYS A 378 -0.75 3.37 -10.17
C LYS A 378 -1.70 2.31 -10.73
N TYR A 379 -2.24 2.50 -11.94
CA TYR A 379 -3.10 1.50 -12.57
C TYR A 379 -2.65 1.07 -13.95
N GLU A 380 -2.69 1.92 -14.99
CA GLU A 380 -2.49 1.45 -16.38
C GLU A 380 -1.09 0.85 -16.60
N LEU A 381 -0.02 1.56 -16.20
CA LEU A 381 1.35 1.08 -16.31
C LEU A 381 1.62 -0.09 -15.36
N THR A 382 1.21 0.01 -14.10
CA THR A 382 1.41 -1.07 -13.10
C THR A 382 0.69 -2.36 -13.52
N ASN A 383 -0.55 -2.27 -14.01
CA ASN A 383 -1.30 -3.42 -14.51
C ASN A 383 -0.70 -3.99 -15.80
N TYR A 384 -0.15 -3.14 -16.68
CA TYR A 384 0.61 -3.61 -17.83
C TYR A 384 1.83 -4.42 -17.39
N ILE A 385 2.67 -3.87 -16.51
CA ILE A 385 3.86 -4.54 -15.96
C ILE A 385 3.50 -5.90 -15.36
N LEU A 386 2.51 -5.94 -14.46
CA LEU A 386 2.10 -7.18 -13.79
C LEU A 386 1.56 -8.23 -14.77
N LYS A 387 0.85 -7.81 -15.84
CA LYS A 387 0.33 -8.72 -16.87
C LYS A 387 1.40 -9.23 -17.83
N THR A 388 2.40 -8.42 -18.14
CA THR A 388 3.49 -8.78 -19.04
C THR A 388 4.48 -9.70 -18.35
N ILE A 389 4.86 -9.38 -17.11
CA ILE A 389 5.87 -10.14 -16.36
C ILE A 389 5.28 -11.37 -15.67
N GLN A 390 4.02 -11.30 -15.24
CA GLN A 390 3.32 -12.38 -14.51
C GLN A 390 4.14 -12.92 -13.33
N PRO A 391 4.61 -12.05 -12.41
CA PRO A 391 5.43 -12.52 -11.30
C PRO A 391 4.61 -13.37 -10.35
N LYS A 392 5.25 -14.25 -9.57
CA LYS A 392 4.59 -14.97 -8.47
C LYS A 392 4.17 -14.00 -7.35
N SER A 393 4.86 -12.87 -7.22
CA SER A 393 4.56 -11.89 -6.18
C SER A 393 5.06 -10.48 -6.51
N PHE A 394 4.55 -9.51 -5.76
CA PHE A 394 5.00 -8.13 -5.84
C PHE A 394 4.76 -7.39 -4.51
N ASN A 395 5.32 -6.20 -4.35
CA ASN A 395 5.02 -5.28 -3.25
C ASN A 395 5.04 -3.83 -3.72
N PHE A 396 4.35 -2.96 -2.99
CA PHE A 396 4.47 -1.50 -3.10
C PHE A 396 5.10 -0.95 -1.83
N SER A 397 6.37 -0.54 -1.90
CA SER A 397 7.12 -0.13 -0.72
C SER A 397 7.67 1.28 -0.84
N CYS A 398 7.35 2.09 0.16
CA CYS A 398 8.12 3.27 0.52
C CYS A 398 8.89 2.98 1.82
N LYS A 399 9.38 4.01 2.51
CA LYS A 399 10.10 3.87 3.78
C LYS A 399 9.46 2.86 4.74
N ASP A 400 8.16 3.03 5.01
CA ASP A 400 7.39 2.17 5.92
C ASP A 400 6.28 1.37 5.22
N ALA A 401 6.13 1.50 3.90
CA ALA A 401 5.00 0.96 3.12
C ALA A 401 3.62 1.27 3.72
N ILE A 402 3.44 2.53 4.14
CA ILE A 402 2.18 3.06 4.69
C ILE A 402 1.55 4.08 3.76
N ASP A 403 2.03 5.31 3.63
CA ASP A 403 1.30 6.36 2.91
C ASP A 403 1.45 6.21 1.39
N ARG A 404 2.67 6.32 0.88
CA ARG A 404 3.00 6.14 -0.56
C ARG A 404 2.73 4.71 -1.04
N GLY A 405 2.99 3.72 -0.18
CA GLY A 405 2.74 2.30 -0.44
C GLY A 405 1.24 1.98 -0.49
N ALA A 406 0.45 2.41 0.51
CA ALA A 406 -1.01 2.21 0.50
C ALA A 406 -1.67 2.98 -0.65
N LEU A 407 -1.22 4.19 -0.99
CA LEU A 407 -1.73 4.89 -2.16
C LEU A 407 -1.63 4.04 -3.42
N SER A 408 -0.49 3.39 -3.63
CA SER A 408 -0.25 2.58 -4.83
C SER A 408 -1.08 1.29 -4.80
N SER A 409 -1.00 0.57 -3.68
CA SER A 409 -1.75 -0.67 -3.44
C SER A 409 -3.25 -0.47 -3.56
N THR A 410 -3.82 0.43 -2.78
CA THR A 410 -5.26 0.66 -2.71
C THR A 410 -5.82 1.16 -4.03
N TYR A 411 -5.15 2.11 -4.70
CA TYR A 411 -5.63 2.62 -5.98
C TYR A 411 -5.58 1.54 -7.06
N TYR A 412 -4.48 0.78 -7.15
CA TYR A 412 -4.35 -0.34 -8.08
C TYR A 412 -5.49 -1.35 -7.90
N ASN A 413 -5.66 -1.85 -6.66
CA ASN A 413 -6.61 -2.89 -6.33
C ASN A 413 -8.07 -2.42 -6.51
N LEU A 414 -8.40 -1.15 -6.19
CA LEU A 414 -9.72 -0.58 -6.45
C LEU A 414 -10.05 -0.60 -7.94
N ILE A 415 -9.22 0.00 -8.79
CA ILE A 415 -9.51 0.09 -10.22
C ILE A 415 -9.47 -1.29 -10.88
N LYS A 416 -8.56 -2.17 -10.45
CA LYS A 416 -8.48 -3.56 -10.93
C LYS A 416 -9.75 -4.33 -10.63
N SER A 417 -10.25 -4.26 -9.40
CA SER A 417 -11.49 -4.93 -8.97
C SER A 417 -12.70 -4.44 -9.78
N PHE A 418 -12.77 -3.14 -10.08
CA PHE A 418 -13.84 -2.54 -10.88
C PHE A 418 -13.79 -3.03 -12.33
N LYS A 419 -12.60 -3.22 -12.90
CA LYS A 419 -12.39 -3.72 -14.27
C LYS A 419 -12.61 -5.23 -14.41
N LEU A 420 -12.55 -5.96 -13.30
CA LEU A 420 -12.87 -7.40 -13.24
C LEU A 420 -14.35 -7.66 -12.91
N GLU A 421 -15.17 -6.63 -12.73
CA GLU A 421 -16.56 -6.74 -12.29
C GLU A 421 -16.74 -7.49 -10.95
N GLN A 422 -15.68 -7.48 -10.13
CA GLN A 422 -15.65 -8.01 -8.77
C GLN A 422 -15.18 -6.91 -7.83
N PRO A 423 -15.93 -5.80 -7.70
CA PRO A 423 -15.47 -4.62 -6.98
C PRO A 423 -15.27 -4.93 -5.49
N ILE A 424 -14.17 -4.42 -4.93
CA ILE A 424 -14.00 -4.37 -3.48
C ILE A 424 -15.08 -3.47 -2.86
N ASN A 425 -15.47 -3.76 -1.63
CA ASN A 425 -16.44 -2.95 -0.91
C ASN A 425 -15.78 -1.72 -0.25
N LYS A 426 -16.62 -0.84 0.28
CA LYS A 426 -16.19 0.41 0.92
C LYS A 426 -15.30 0.14 2.13
N GLU A 427 -15.69 -0.80 2.98
CA GLU A 427 -14.98 -1.16 4.22
C GLU A 427 -13.58 -1.71 3.94
N GLU A 428 -13.45 -2.54 2.92
CA GLU A 428 -12.17 -3.09 2.45
C GLU A 428 -11.28 -1.98 1.89
N PHE A 429 -11.86 -1.08 1.10
CA PHE A 429 -11.14 0.08 0.58
C PHE A 429 -10.64 1.00 1.71
N GLU A 430 -11.49 1.38 2.66
CA GLU A 430 -11.14 2.26 3.79
C GLU A 430 -10.06 1.64 4.69
N ARG A 431 -10.18 0.35 5.05
CA ARG A 431 -9.10 -0.36 5.78
C ARG A 431 -7.79 -0.35 4.99
N SER A 432 -7.84 -0.61 3.69
CA SER A 432 -6.63 -0.66 2.87
C SER A 432 -5.86 0.68 2.85
N LEU A 433 -6.58 1.80 2.99
CA LEU A 433 -6.02 3.16 3.07
C LEU A 433 -5.30 3.40 4.40
N ASP A 434 -5.96 3.16 5.53
CA ASP A 434 -5.50 3.67 6.83
C ASP A 434 -4.87 2.62 7.74
N ALA A 435 -5.26 1.34 7.64
CA ALA A 435 -4.73 0.27 8.50
C ALA A 435 -3.19 0.18 8.48
N PRO A 436 -2.50 0.29 7.32
CA PRO A 436 -1.05 0.26 7.30
C PRO A 436 -0.41 1.37 8.16
N ALA A 437 -0.95 2.60 8.06
CA ALA A 437 -0.45 3.75 8.81
C ALA A 437 -0.80 3.65 10.29
N ALA A 438 -2.01 3.15 10.63
CA ALA A 438 -2.44 2.99 12.01
C ALA A 438 -1.54 1.99 12.73
N ASN A 439 -1.28 0.84 12.10
CA ASN A 439 -0.48 -0.23 12.69
C ASN A 439 1.01 0.11 12.83
N VAL A 440 1.55 1.04 12.04
CA VAL A 440 3.00 1.35 12.04
C VAL A 440 3.32 2.70 12.66
N LYS A 441 2.45 3.71 12.49
CA LYS A 441 2.65 5.09 12.95
C LYS A 441 1.58 5.60 13.91
N GLY A 442 0.61 4.78 14.31
CA GLY A 442 -0.41 5.19 15.26
C GLY A 442 -1.35 6.27 14.71
N ARG A 443 -1.49 6.38 13.38
CA ARG A 443 -2.33 7.40 12.72
C ARG A 443 -2.89 6.90 11.41
N GLY A 444 -3.96 7.51 10.89
CA GLY A 444 -4.42 7.24 9.51
C GLY A 444 -3.44 7.75 8.45
N MET A 445 -3.76 7.49 7.19
CA MET A 445 -2.95 7.97 6.07
C MET A 445 -2.93 9.50 6.02
N ASN A 446 -1.76 10.07 5.73
CA ASN A 446 -1.56 11.52 5.73
C ASN A 446 -2.16 12.21 4.46
N PHE A 447 -1.54 13.29 3.96
CA PHE A 447 -2.02 14.02 2.78
C PHE A 447 -2.20 13.16 1.52
N HIS A 448 -1.57 11.98 1.42
CA HIS A 448 -1.77 11.06 0.29
C HIS A 448 -3.25 10.66 0.12
N ARG A 449 -4.08 10.73 1.18
CA ARG A 449 -5.55 10.59 1.08
C ARG A 449 -6.16 11.60 0.11
N LYS A 450 -5.63 12.82 0.07
CA LYS A 450 -6.10 13.90 -0.82
C LYS A 450 -5.71 13.65 -2.28
N ILE A 451 -4.54 13.06 -2.52
CA ILE A 451 -4.09 12.67 -3.87
C ILE A 451 -5.00 11.56 -4.42
N ILE A 452 -5.28 10.53 -3.60
CA ILE A 452 -6.24 9.46 -3.97
C ILE A 452 -7.62 10.06 -4.20
N TRP A 453 -8.10 10.92 -3.28
CA TRP A 453 -9.38 11.58 -3.43
C TRP A 453 -9.46 12.38 -4.72
N ASN A 454 -8.41 13.11 -5.10
CA ASN A 454 -8.37 13.90 -6.33
C ASN A 454 -8.48 13.02 -7.58
N ALA A 455 -7.71 11.93 -7.64
CA ALA A 455 -7.77 10.96 -8.73
C ALA A 455 -9.14 10.28 -8.82
N LEU A 456 -9.77 9.96 -7.68
CA LEU A 456 -11.11 9.37 -7.63
C LEU A 456 -12.21 10.39 -7.94
N ASN A 457 -12.06 11.65 -7.54
CA ASN A 457 -13.01 12.70 -7.88
C ASN A 457 -13.10 12.87 -9.41
N THR A 458 -11.95 12.94 -10.08
CA THR A 458 -11.90 13.06 -11.54
C THR A 458 -12.48 11.80 -12.20
N TYR A 459 -12.10 10.60 -11.74
CA TYR A 459 -12.62 9.33 -12.24
C TYR A 459 -14.14 9.21 -12.07
N VAL A 460 -14.68 9.52 -10.89
CA VAL A 460 -16.12 9.42 -10.63
C VAL A 460 -16.89 10.42 -11.49
N ASN A 461 -16.37 11.63 -11.71
CA ASN A 461 -17.03 12.60 -12.59
C ASN A 461 -17.10 12.09 -14.03
N ALA A 462 -16.02 11.46 -14.52
CA ALA A 462 -15.97 10.90 -15.87
C ALA A 462 -16.88 9.67 -16.04
N ASN A 463 -17.08 8.89 -14.98
CA ASN A 463 -17.80 7.60 -15.04
C ASN A 463 -19.12 7.63 -14.24
N TYR A 464 -19.66 8.81 -13.92
CA TYR A 464 -20.77 8.96 -12.98
C TYR A 464 -22.00 8.15 -13.38
N SER A 465 -22.40 8.21 -14.66
CA SER A 465 -23.58 7.53 -15.19
C SER A 465 -23.50 6.00 -15.06
N GLN A 466 -22.31 5.43 -15.19
CA GLN A 466 -22.07 4.00 -15.02
C GLN A 466 -21.99 3.61 -13.54
N LEU A 467 -21.35 4.44 -12.72
CA LEU A 467 -21.16 4.16 -11.30
C LEU A 467 -22.48 4.21 -10.52
N ILE A 468 -23.36 5.16 -10.83
CA ILE A 468 -24.60 5.35 -10.09
C ILE A 468 -25.61 4.22 -10.32
N THR A 469 -25.64 3.65 -11.52
CA THR A 469 -26.53 2.54 -11.87
C THR A 469 -25.99 1.19 -11.42
N HIS A 470 -24.72 1.12 -11.04
CA HIS A 470 -24.07 -0.11 -10.61
C HIS A 470 -24.04 -0.23 -9.09
N GLU A 471 -24.95 -1.03 -8.53
CA GLU A 471 -25.14 -1.22 -7.08
C GLU A 471 -23.81 -1.40 -6.32
N LYS A 472 -22.98 -2.37 -6.73
CA LYS A 472 -21.71 -2.69 -6.06
C LYS A 472 -20.56 -1.67 -6.22
N LYS A 473 -20.70 -0.66 -7.09
CA LYS A 473 -19.67 0.37 -7.36
C LYS A 473 -20.11 1.77 -6.92
N SER A 474 -21.42 1.97 -6.78
CA SER A 474 -22.05 3.25 -6.45
C SER A 474 -21.55 3.87 -5.14
N TRP A 475 -21.12 3.05 -4.18
CA TRP A 475 -20.55 3.50 -2.90
C TRP A 475 -19.37 4.46 -3.08
N LEU A 476 -18.62 4.37 -4.19
CA LEU A 476 -17.47 5.23 -4.48
C LEU A 476 -17.89 6.70 -4.64
N ILE A 477 -19.09 6.95 -5.18
CA ILE A 477 -19.68 8.29 -5.30
C ILE A 477 -19.85 8.90 -3.90
N TYR A 478 -20.46 8.12 -3.00
CA TYR A 478 -20.68 8.52 -1.61
C TYR A 478 -19.35 8.72 -0.86
N TRP A 479 -18.39 7.81 -1.04
CA TRP A 479 -17.08 7.93 -0.42
C TRP A 479 -16.37 9.22 -0.85
N ARG A 480 -16.35 9.53 -2.15
CA ARG A 480 -15.79 10.77 -2.68
C ARG A 480 -16.46 11.99 -2.04
N ASP A 481 -17.79 12.01 -1.98
CA ASP A 481 -18.54 13.16 -1.45
C ASP A 481 -18.21 13.44 0.01
N MET A 482 -18.14 12.38 0.81
CA MET A 482 -17.91 12.48 2.24
C MET A 482 -16.44 12.72 2.63
N ASN A 483 -15.51 12.44 1.73
CA ASN A 483 -14.08 12.69 1.91
C ASN A 483 -13.58 13.93 1.16
N CYS A 484 -14.50 14.76 0.64
CA CYS A 484 -14.17 15.96 -0.12
C CYS A 484 -13.39 16.99 0.73
N PRO A 485 -12.18 17.39 0.32
CA PRO A 485 -11.45 18.46 0.98
C PRO A 485 -12.27 19.76 0.98
N LYS A 486 -12.24 20.52 2.09
CA LYS A 486 -13.02 21.77 2.26
C LYS A 486 -12.92 22.73 1.08
N ILE A 487 -11.70 22.93 0.58
CA ILE A 487 -11.41 23.82 -0.56
C ILE A 487 -12.07 23.36 -1.87
N ARG A 488 -12.52 22.11 -1.95
CA ARG A 488 -13.17 21.50 -3.12
C ARG A 488 -14.68 21.38 -2.98
N THR A 489 -15.23 21.64 -1.79
CA THR A 489 -16.63 21.37 -1.46
C THR A 489 -17.58 22.17 -2.35
N GLU A 490 -17.34 23.46 -2.57
CA GLU A 490 -18.23 24.28 -3.40
C GLU A 490 -18.34 23.77 -4.84
N LYS A 491 -17.19 23.49 -5.48
CA LYS A 491 -17.15 22.93 -6.84
C LYS A 491 -17.85 21.58 -6.90
N LEU A 492 -17.62 20.71 -5.92
CA LEU A 492 -18.29 19.41 -5.87
C LEU A 492 -19.79 19.54 -5.66
N LEU A 493 -20.25 20.43 -4.77
CA LEU A 493 -21.66 20.66 -4.50
C LEU A 493 -22.41 21.09 -5.76
N ARG A 494 -21.83 22.01 -6.55
CA ARG A 494 -22.40 22.42 -7.83
C ARG A 494 -22.55 21.24 -8.81
N ILE A 495 -21.58 20.33 -8.85
CA ILE A 495 -21.65 19.10 -9.68
C ILE A 495 -22.76 18.18 -9.16
N ARG A 496 -22.82 17.93 -7.85
CA ARG A 496 -23.82 17.04 -7.23
C ARG A 496 -25.24 17.58 -7.37
N LEU A 497 -25.45 18.89 -7.25
CA LEU A 497 -26.76 19.52 -7.49
C LEU A 497 -27.25 19.25 -8.92
N LYS A 498 -26.39 19.45 -9.93
CA LYS A 498 -26.74 19.14 -11.32
C LYS A 498 -27.08 17.66 -11.50
N GLN A 499 -26.27 16.77 -10.95
CA GLN A 499 -26.50 15.32 -11.02
C GLN A 499 -27.80 14.91 -10.33
N THR A 500 -28.13 15.53 -9.19
CA THR A 500 -29.37 15.24 -8.45
C THR A 500 -30.59 15.74 -9.20
N ILE A 501 -30.53 16.94 -9.80
CA ILE A 501 -31.61 17.46 -10.66
C ILE A 501 -31.85 16.52 -11.85
N GLN A 502 -30.78 16.06 -12.51
CA GLN A 502 -30.89 15.10 -13.62
C GLN A 502 -31.53 13.78 -13.19
N GLN A 503 -31.17 13.27 -12.01
CA GLN A 503 -31.79 12.06 -11.45
C GLN A 503 -33.26 12.26 -11.15
N PHE A 504 -33.62 13.38 -10.53
CA PHE A 504 -35.01 13.72 -10.23
C PHE A 504 -35.85 13.82 -11.50
N GLN A 505 -35.32 14.46 -12.56
CA GLN A 505 -35.98 14.56 -13.86
C GLN A 505 -36.13 13.21 -14.58
N ALA A 506 -35.27 12.24 -14.28
CA ALA A 506 -35.31 10.89 -14.86
C ALA A 506 -36.25 9.94 -14.10
N LEU A 507 -36.81 10.34 -12.95
CA LEU A 507 -37.80 9.53 -12.26
C LEU A 507 -39.05 9.36 -13.13
N PRO A 508 -39.68 8.16 -13.15
CA PRO A 508 -40.94 7.99 -13.86
C PRO A 508 -41.96 8.99 -13.35
N LYS A 509 -42.57 9.78 -14.25
CA LYS A 509 -43.76 10.55 -13.89
C LYS A 509 -44.81 9.55 -13.44
N GLU A 510 -45.28 9.64 -12.20
CA GLU A 510 -46.38 8.80 -11.74
C GLU A 510 -47.50 8.82 -12.78
N LYS A 511 -47.90 7.64 -13.26
CA LYS A 511 -49.15 7.52 -14.00
C LYS A 511 -50.26 7.84 -12.99
N THR A 512 -50.70 9.10 -12.94
CA THR A 512 -52.03 9.47 -12.45
C THR A 512 -53.07 8.87 -13.39
N THR A 513 -53.22 7.53 -13.36
CA THR A 513 -54.46 6.88 -13.75
C THR A 513 -55.43 7.07 -12.60
N SER A 514 -56.14 8.19 -12.66
CA SER A 514 -57.50 8.31 -12.16
C SER A 514 -58.29 7.09 -12.65
N LYS A 515 -58.47 6.08 -11.79
CA LYS A 515 -59.70 5.31 -11.78
C LYS A 515 -60.65 6.05 -10.85
N ARG A 516 -61.36 7.04 -11.39
CA ARG A 516 -62.77 7.21 -11.05
C ARG A 516 -63.42 5.87 -11.36
N GLN A 517 -63.63 5.07 -10.33
CA GLN A 517 -64.60 3.99 -10.42
C GLN A 517 -65.89 4.59 -9.88
N ASP A 518 -66.68 5.12 -10.81
CA ASP A 518 -68.10 5.28 -10.62
C ASP A 518 -68.66 3.89 -10.28
N CYS A 519 -69.13 3.73 -9.06
CA CYS A 519 -70.23 2.82 -8.75
C CYS A 519 -71.26 3.64 -7.96
N ILE A 520 -72.21 4.14 -8.74
CA ILE A 520 -73.54 4.59 -8.35
C ILE A 520 -74.35 3.34 -7.96
N CYS A 521 -75.10 3.48 -6.86
CA CYS A 521 -76.18 2.62 -6.32
C CYS A 521 -75.83 1.20 -5.87
#